data_AF-A0AAC8XJN8-F1
#
_entry.id   AF-A0AAC8XJN8-F1
#
_cell.length_a   1.000
_cell.length_b   1.000
_cell.length_c   1.000
_cell.angle_alpha   90.00
_cell.angle_beta   90.00
_cell.angle_gamma   90.00
#
_symmetry.space_group_name_H-M   'P 1'
#
loop_
_entity.id
_entity.type
_entity.pdbx_description
1 polymer ?
#
loop_
_entity_poly.entity_id
_entity_poly.type
_entity_poly.pdbx_seq_one_letter_code
_entity_poly.pdbx_strand_id
1 'polypeptide(L)' 'MEPINKFCPRSGKPVKPDSLTEYRGYTVGFCNPGCSSDFAKNSEECPNDTQYFNVLIKEKYGK' A
#
# COMPACT_ATOMS: atom_id res chain seq x y z
N MET A 1 -1.99 -6.34 -12.21
CA MET A 1 -0.83 -5.94 -11.37
C MET A 1 -1.07 -6.53 -10.00
N GLU A 2 -0.11 -7.25 -9.42
CA GLU A 2 -0.26 -7.87 -8.09
C GLU A 2 0.34 -6.96 -7.01
N PRO A 3 -0.42 -6.58 -5.97
CA PRO A 3 0.12 -5.76 -4.89
C PRO A 3 1.08 -6.54 -4.00
N ILE A 4 2.11 -5.87 -3.49
CA ILE A 4 3.07 -6.49 -2.56
C ILE A 4 2.44 -6.85 -1.22
N ASN A 5 1.27 -6.31 -0.87
CA ASN A 5 0.57 -6.59 0.37
C ASN A 5 -0.76 -7.32 0.13
N LYS A 6 -1.11 -8.23 1.05
CA LYS A 6 -2.39 -8.96 1.05
C LYS A 6 -3.49 -8.25 1.82
N PHE A 7 -3.11 -7.44 2.82
CA PHE A 7 -4.02 -6.76 3.73
C PHE A 7 -3.74 -5.25 3.74
N CYS A 8 -4.80 -4.47 3.91
CA CYS A 8 -4.77 -3.02 3.97
C CYS A 8 -4.06 -2.56 5.26
N PRO A 9 -3.04 -1.67 5.18
CA PRO A 9 -2.30 -1.21 6.36
C PRO A 9 -3.17 -0.47 7.38
N ARG A 10 -4.25 0.17 6.92
CA ARG A 10 -5.12 1.00 7.77
C ARG A 10 -6.14 0.21 8.59
N SER A 11 -6.54 -0.97 8.12
CA SER A 11 -7.69 -1.69 8.69
C SER A 11 -7.50 -3.20 8.84
N GLY A 12 -6.43 -3.76 8.28
CA GLY A 12 -6.21 -5.22 8.24
C GLY A 12 -7.15 -5.99 7.31
N LYS A 13 -8.12 -5.32 6.66
CA LYS A 13 -9.02 -5.97 5.69
C LYS A 13 -8.27 -6.40 4.43
N PRO A 14 -8.74 -7.43 3.70
CA PRO A 14 -8.13 -7.84 2.44
C PRO A 14 -8.04 -6.69 1.43
N VAL A 15 -6.95 -6.68 0.66
CA VAL A 15 -6.79 -5.77 -0.48
C VAL A 15 -7.84 -6.09 -1.54
N LYS A 16 -8.41 -5.05 -2.16
CA LYS A 16 -9.31 -5.20 -3.30
C LYS A 16 -8.60 -4.87 -4.63
N PRO A 17 -8.92 -5.59 -5.72
CA PRO A 17 -8.31 -5.36 -7.04
C PRO A 17 -8.55 -3.96 -7.63
N ASP A 18 -9.63 -3.29 -7.23
CA ASP A 18 -9.99 -1.92 -7.66
C ASP A 18 -9.34 -0.83 -6.81
N SER A 19 -8.54 -1.22 -5.81
CA SER A 19 -8.05 -0.36 -4.74
C SER A 19 -6.51 -0.37 -4.69
N LEU A 20 -5.88 -0.31 -5.86
CA LEU A 20 -4.43 -0.37 -6.03
C LEU A 20 -3.84 1.00 -6.35
N THR A 21 -2.58 1.22 -5.97
CA THR A 21 -1.80 2.40 -6.34
C THR A 21 -0.30 2.05 -6.38
N GLU A 22 0.54 2.97 -6.85
CA GLU A 22 1.99 2.80 -6.89
C GLU A 22 2.67 3.48 -5.70
N TYR A 23 3.67 2.80 -5.13
CA TYR A 23 4.55 3.36 -4.12
C TYR A 23 5.99 2.91 -4.39
N ARG A 24 6.90 3.86 -4.62
CA ARG A 24 8.34 3.58 -4.90
C ARG A 24 8.57 2.57 -6.04
N GLY A 25 7.72 2.60 -7.07
CA GLY A 25 7.78 1.67 -8.20
C GLY A 25 7.20 0.28 -7.93
N TYR A 26 6.53 0.08 -6.79
CA TYR A 26 5.82 -1.17 -6.46
C TYR A 26 4.31 -0.93 -6.41
N THR A 27 3.55 -1.90 -6.90
CA THR A 27 2.10 -1.91 -6.70
C THR A 27 1.79 -2.23 -5.23
N VAL A 28 1.01 -1.36 -4.58
CA VAL A 28 0.46 -1.54 -3.23
C VAL A 28 -1.05 -1.48 -3.29
N GLY A 29 -1.73 -2.03 -2.28
CA GLY A 29 -3.19 -2.12 -2.28
C GLY A 29 -3.85 -1.79 -0.96
N PHE A 30 -5.12 -1.43 -1.05
CA PHE A 30 -5.98 -1.05 0.07
C PHE A 30 -7.32 -1.80 0.01
N CYS A 31 -8.14 -1.65 1.05
CA CYS A 31 -9.42 -2.35 1.15
C CYS A 31 -10.59 -1.64 0.43
N ASN A 32 -10.36 -0.42 -0.08
CA ASN A 32 -11.32 0.36 -0.87
C ASN A 32 -10.59 1.44 -1.70
N PRO A 33 -11.22 1.94 -2.79
CA PRO A 33 -10.59 2.93 -3.67
C PRO A 33 -10.34 4.28 -3.01
N GLY A 34 -11.11 4.63 -1.96
CA GLY A 34 -10.92 5.86 -1.19
C GLY A 34 -9.57 5.88 -0.49
N CYS A 35 -9.20 4.79 0.19
CA CYS A 35 -7.90 4.67 0.85
C CYS A 35 -6.73 4.69 -0.14
N SER A 36 -6.84 4.00 -1.28
CA SER A 36 -5.76 4.03 -2.29
C SER A 36 -5.62 5.40 -2.95
N SER A 37 -6.74 6.08 -3.22
CA SER A 37 -6.74 7.43 -3.80
C SER A 37 -6.20 8.47 -2.83
N ASP A 38 -6.55 8.38 -1.55
CA ASP A 38 -6.02 9.24 -0.50
C ASP A 38 -4.51 9.07 -0.35
N PHE A 39 -4.03 7.82 -0.24
CA PHE A 39 -2.61 7.54 -0.19
C PHE A 39 -1.86 8.01 -1.45
N ALA A 40 -2.42 7.81 -2.64
CA ALA A 40 -1.82 8.26 -3.90
C ALA A 40 -1.60 9.78 -3.95
N LYS A 41 -2.48 10.55 -3.31
CA LYS A 41 -2.38 12.02 -3.25
C LYS A 41 -1.45 12.50 -2.14
N ASN A 42 -1.52 11.87 -0.97
CA ASN A 42 -0.95 12.38 0.28
C ASN A 42 -0.07 11.34 0.98
N SER A 43 0.73 10.58 0.23
CA SER A 43 1.54 9.49 0.82
C SER A 43 2.49 9.96 1.93
N GLU A 44 2.98 11.20 1.86
CA GLU A 44 3.85 11.83 2.87
C GLU A 44 3.13 12.09 4.20
N GLU A 45 1.81 12.29 4.17
CA GLU A 45 0.97 12.48 5.36
C GLU A 45 0.48 11.16 5.96
N CYS A 46 0.89 10.02 5.37
CA CYS A 46 0.50 8.67 5.79
C CYS A 46 1.73 7.87 6.31
N PRO A 47 2.39 8.29 7.41
CA PRO A 47 3.63 7.65 7.88
C PRO A 47 3.45 6.16 8.23
N ASN A 48 2.28 5.78 8.73
CA ASN A 48 2.00 4.37 9.05
C ASN A 48 1.89 3.50 7.78
N ASP A 49 1.24 4.01 6.73
CA ASP A 49 1.10 3.31 5.45
C ASP A 49 2.47 3.14 4.80
N THR A 50 3.25 4.22 4.74
CA THR A 50 4.60 4.20 4.15
C THR A 50 5.55 3.31 4.94
N GLN A 51 5.54 3.35 6.27
CA GLN A 51 6.34 2.45 7.11
C GLN A 51 6.00 0.98 6.83
N TYR A 52 4.71 0.64 6.76
CA TYR A 52 4.26 -0.71 6.43
C TYR A 52 4.81 -1.17 5.06
N PHE A 53 4.66 -0.35 4.02
CA PHE A 53 5.16 -0.70 2.69
C PHE A 53 6.69 -0.77 2.64
N ASN A 54 7.40 0.10 3.36
CA ASN A 54 8.85 0.07 3.45
C ASN A 54 9.36 -1.22 4.08
N VAL A 55 8.72 -1.71 5.14
CA VAL A 55 9.03 -3.02 5.74
C VAL A 55 8.83 -4.13 4.71
N LEU A 56 7.69 -4.16 4.00
CA LEU A 56 7.43 -5.17 2.97
C LEU A 56 8.44 -5.14 1.83
N ILE A 57 8.83 -3.94 1.39
CA ILE A 57 9.84 -3.77 0.33
C ILE A 57 11.18 -4.32 0.80
N LYS A 58 11.58 -4.01 2.03
CA LYS A 58 12.82 -4.51 2.63
C LYS A 58 12.82 -6.02 2.78
N GLU A 59 11.74 -6.59 3.31
CA GLU A 59 11.62 -8.04 3.55
C GLU A 59 11.56 -8.84 2.25
N LYS A 60 10.88 -8.33 1.21
CA LYS A 60 10.71 -9.04 -0.06
C LYS A 60 11.86 -8.85 -1.04
N TYR A 61 12.50 -7.68 -1.03
CA TYR A 61 13.45 -7.30 -2.07
C TYR A 61 14.84 -6.89 -1.54
N GLY A 62 15.06 -6.90 -0.22
CA GLY A 62 16.35 -6.59 0.40
C GLY A 62 16.82 -5.15 0.21
N LYS A 63 15.89 -4.22 -0.05
CA LYS A 63 16.16 -2.79 -0.26
C LYS A 63 15.90 -1.93 0.97
#